data_AF-A0A7X8EZV9-F1
#
_entry.id   AF-A0A7X8EZV9-F1
#
_cell.length_a   1.000
_cell.length_b   1.000
_cell.length_c   1.000
_cell.angle_alpha   90.00
_cell.angle_beta   90.00
_cell.angle_gamma   90.00
#
_symmetry.space_group_name_H-M   'P 1'
#
loop_
_entity.id
_entity.type
_entity.pdbx_description
1 polymer ?
#
loop_
_entity_poly.entity_id
_entity_poly.type
_entity_poly.pdbx_seq_one_letter_code
_entity_poly.pdbx_strand_id
1 'polypeptide(L)'
;MQVGLLTITIHLHAIGSLKDKRKIVKSLIERLRSRFNCATAEIEAQDSKLIARIGLAVVSNDGHLVNRQLDLIAEYVRQDG
;
A
#
# COMPACT_ATOMS: atom_id res chain seq x y z
N MET A 1 4.23 -19.26 12.46
CA MET A 1 4.15 -18.47 11.20
C MET A 1 2.92 -17.60 11.31
N GLN A 2 3.08 -16.29 11.23
CA GLN A 2 2.02 -15.30 11.27
C GLN A 2 2.04 -14.50 9.97
N VAL A 3 0.86 -14.23 9.43
CA VAL A 3 0.67 -13.43 8.21
C VAL A 3 -0.19 -12.22 8.58
N GLY A 4 0.37 -11.03 8.40
CA GLY A 4 -0.35 -9.77 8.53
C GLY A 4 -0.84 -9.33 7.16
N LEU A 5 -2.09 -8.88 7.09
CA LEU A 5 -2.69 -8.31 5.89
C LEU A 5 -3.21 -6.91 6.21
N LEU A 6 -2.95 -5.97 5.30
CA LEU A 6 -3.48 -4.61 5.39
C LEU A 6 -4.01 -4.19 4.03
N THR A 7 -5.16 -3.54 4.03
CA THR A 7 -5.75 -2.92 2.84
C THR A 7 -5.89 -1.43 3.08
N ILE A 8 -5.31 -0.65 2.17
CA ILE A 8 -5.31 0.81 2.23
C ILE A 8 -6.15 1.32 1.05
N THR A 9 -7.07 2.24 1.34
CA THR A 9 -7.85 2.93 0.31
C THR A 9 -7.36 4.36 0.23
N ILE A 10 -6.97 4.78 -0.98
CA ILE A 10 -6.43 6.11 -1.24
C ILE A 10 -7.41 6.83 -2.17
N HIS A 11 -7.87 7.99 -1.74
CA HIS A 11 -8.64 8.90 -2.57
C HIS A 11 -7.69 9.86 -3.27
N LEU A 12 -7.67 9.76 -4.59
CA LEU A 12 -6.80 10.53 -5.46
C LEU A 12 -7.56 11.75 -5.99
N HIS A 13 -6.99 12.92 -5.77
CA HIS A 13 -7.55 14.19 -6.22
C HIS A 13 -6.76 14.73 -7.42
N ALA A 14 -7.40 15.57 -8.24
CA ALA A 14 -6.77 16.25 -9.38
C ALA A 14 -6.09 15.33 -10.42
N ILE A 15 -6.58 14.11 -10.60
CA ILE A 15 -6.05 13.16 -11.59
C ILE A 15 -6.78 13.26 -12.94
N GLY A 16 -6.04 13.53 -14.02
CA GLY A 16 -6.61 13.65 -15.38
C GLY A 16 -6.82 12.30 -16.09
N SER A 17 -6.02 11.27 -15.78
CA SER A 17 -6.06 10.01 -16.50
C SER A 17 -5.77 8.77 -15.63
N LEU A 18 -6.13 7.59 -16.14
CA LEU A 18 -5.75 6.32 -15.50
C LEU A 18 -4.24 6.11 -15.52
N LYS A 19 -3.53 6.69 -16.50
CA LYS A 19 -2.06 6.62 -16.57
C LYS A 19 -1.41 7.39 -15.41
N ASP A 20 -1.95 8.55 -15.08
CA ASP A 20 -1.45 9.37 -13.96
C ASP A 20 -1.64 8.65 -12.63
N LYS A 21 -2.83 8.07 -12.41
CA LYS A 21 -3.07 7.17 -11.27
C LYS A 21 -2.04 6.04 -11.23
N ARG A 22 -1.84 5.31 -12.33
CA ARG A 22 -0.87 4.20 -12.39
C ARG A 22 0.54 4.65 -12.03
N LYS A 23 0.95 5.86 -12.43
CA LYS A 23 2.26 6.42 -12.07
C LYS A 23 2.38 6.65 -10.56
N ILE A 24 1.37 7.26 -9.93
CA ILE A 24 1.35 7.52 -8.50
C ILE A 24 1.34 6.20 -7.71
N VAL A 25 0.43 5.29 -8.04
CA VAL A 25 0.29 3.99 -7.39
C VAL A 25 1.56 3.15 -7.52
N LYS A 26 2.16 3.09 -8.72
CA LYS A 26 3.42 2.39 -8.94
C LYS A 26 4.54 2.96 -8.06
N SER A 27 4.64 4.29 -7.99
CA SER A 27 5.65 4.96 -7.19
C SER A 27 5.49 4.66 -5.69
N LEU A 28 4.25 4.66 -5.18
CA LEU A 28 3.96 4.26 -3.79
C LEU A 28 4.34 2.80 -3.53
N ILE A 29 3.93 1.88 -4.41
CA ILE A 29 4.26 0.45 -4.30
C ILE A 29 5.78 0.24 -4.27
N GLU A 30 6.52 0.94 -5.13
CA GLU A 30 8.00 0.86 -5.16
C GLU A 30 8.63 1.38 -3.86
N ARG A 31 8.14 2.50 -3.32
CA ARG A 31 8.60 3.03 -2.02
C ARG A 31 8.32 2.06 -0.87
N LEU A 32 7.14 1.43 -0.85
CA LEU A 32 6.80 0.45 0.17
C LEU A 32 7.70 -0.79 0.10
N ARG A 33 7.92 -1.33 -1.11
CA ARG A 33 8.80 -2.50 -1.33
C ARG A 33 10.26 -2.23 -1.00
N SER A 34 10.74 -1.00 -1.23
CA SER A 34 12.13 -0.65 -0.95
C SER A 34 12.39 -0.41 0.54
N ARG A 35 11.39 0.10 1.27
CA ARG A 35 11.51 0.46 2.69
C ARG A 35 11.12 -0.66 3.64
N PHE A 36 10.17 -1.52 3.25
CA PHE A 36 9.61 -2.57 4.10
C PHE A 36 9.73 -3.94 3.44
N ASN A 37 9.94 -4.97 4.27
CA ASN A 37 9.90 -6.35 3.82
C ASN A 37 8.45 -6.84 3.71
N CYS A 38 7.71 -6.28 2.75
CA CYS A 38 6.30 -6.61 2.51
C CYS A 38 6.04 -6.91 1.02
N ALA A 39 5.09 -7.81 0.76
CA ALA A 39 4.49 -7.92 -0.57
C ALA A 39 3.38 -6.86 -0.67
N THR A 40 3.34 -6.09 -1.76
CA THR A 40 2.32 -5.04 -1.96
C THR A 40 1.89 -4.95 -3.41
N ALA A 41 0.60 -4.69 -3.65
CA ALA A 41 0.00 -4.55 -4.98
C ALA A 41 -1.27 -3.69 -4.95
N GLU A 42 -1.65 -3.13 -6.10
CA GLU A 42 -3.01 -2.61 -6.30
C GLU A 42 -3.96 -3.79 -6.52
N ILE A 43 -4.95 -3.94 -5.65
CA ILE A 43 -5.82 -5.13 -5.62
C ILE A 43 -7.21 -4.86 -6.22
N GLU A 44 -7.69 -3.61 -6.20
CA GLU A 44 -9.04 -3.24 -6.68
C GLU A 44 -9.08 -1.81 -7.25
N ALA A 45 -10.25 -1.44 -7.80
CA ALA A 45 -10.56 -0.10 -8.34
C ALA A 45 -9.71 0.33 -9.54
N GLN A 46 -9.18 -0.60 -10.34
CA GLN A 46 -8.28 -0.32 -11.46
C GLN A 46 -8.91 0.57 -12.56
N ASP A 47 -10.24 0.55 -12.70
CA ASP A 47 -11.00 1.39 -13.63
C ASP A 47 -11.36 2.78 -13.06
N SER A 48 -11.19 2.98 -11.75
CA SER A 48 -11.37 4.29 -11.12
C SER A 48 -10.07 5.09 -11.18
N LYS A 49 -10.16 6.35 -11.61
CA LYS A 49 -9.06 7.31 -11.53
C LYS A 49 -8.92 7.95 -10.15
N LEU A 50 -9.99 7.95 -9.36
CA LEU A 50 -10.11 8.68 -8.09
C LEU A 50 -9.88 7.81 -6.87
N ILE A 51 -9.86 6.48 -7.05
CA ILE A 51 -9.69 5.54 -5.94
C ILE A 51 -8.62 4.54 -6.33
N ALA A 52 -7.65 4.32 -5.44
CA ALA A 52 -6.72 3.22 -5.50
C ALA A 52 -6.86 2.36 -4.24
N ARG A 53 -6.87 1.04 -4.41
CA ARG A 53 -6.93 0.10 -3.28
C ARG A 53 -5.67 -0.76 -3.28
N ILE A 54 -4.84 -0.54 -2.28
CA ILE A 54 -3.54 -1.19 -2.13
C ILE A 54 -3.66 -2.28 -1.07
N GLY A 55 -3.32 -3.50 -1.44
CA GLY A 55 -3.19 -4.63 -0.52
C GLY A 55 -1.72 -4.89 -0.23
N LEU A 56 -1.40 -5.21 1.01
CA LEU A 56 -0.07 -5.64 1.42
C LEU A 56 -0.08 -6.77 2.44
N ALA A 57 0.98 -7.57 2.41
CA ALA A 57 1.18 -8.73 3.26
C ALA A 57 2.59 -8.76 3.86
N VAL A 58 2.67 -9.12 5.14
CA VAL A 58 3.91 -9.31 5.90
C VAL A 58 3.87 -10.70 6.53
N VAL A 59 4.97 -11.44 6.45
CA VAL A 59 5.08 -12.79 7.04
C VAL A 59 6.25 -12.81 8.01
N SER A 60 6.04 -13.36 9.21
CA SER A 60 7.09 -13.55 10.22
C SER A 60 6.81 -14.77 11.11
N ASN A 61 7.81 -15.20 11.87
CA ASN A 61 7.62 -16.14 12.98
C ASN A 61 7.12 -15.44 14.27
N ASP A 62 7.27 -14.13 14.38
CA ASP A 62 6.85 -13.31 15.52
C ASP A 62 5.66 -12.40 15.16
N GLY A 63 4.55 -12.56 15.90
CA GLY A 63 3.33 -11.76 15.73
C GLY A 63 3.49 -10.29 16.16
N HIS A 64 4.34 -10.00 17.15
CA HIS A 64 4.61 -8.61 17.55
C HIS A 64 5.35 -7.85 16.45
N LEU A 65 6.29 -8.50 15.77
CA LEU A 65 6.97 -7.93 14.61
C LEU A 65 6.00 -7.65 13.47
N VAL A 66 5.06 -8.57 13.20
CA VAL A 66 4.01 -8.38 12.17
C VAL A 66 3.16 -7.16 12.49
N ASN A 67 2.60 -7.07 13.69
CA ASN A 67 1.76 -5.93 14.08
C ASN A 67 2.54 -4.61 13.99
N ARG A 68 3.77 -4.57 14.52
CA ARG A 68 4.63 -3.38 14.43
C ARG A 68 4.91 -2.98 12.98
N GLN A 69 5.20 -3.95 12.09
CA GLN A 69 5.40 -3.67 10.66
C GLN A 69 4.14 -3.08 10.02
N LEU A 70 2.97 -3.66 10.29
CA LEU A 70 1.70 -3.14 9.76
C LEU A 70 1.42 -1.71 10.25
N ASP A 71 1.66 -1.42 11.53
CA ASP A 71 1.49 -0.08 12.11
C ASP A 71 2.43 0.95 11.46
N LEU A 72 3.71 0.60 11.30
CA LEU A 72 4.70 1.46 10.65
C LEU A 72 4.37 1.73 9.17
N ILE A 73 3.88 0.71 8.45
CA ILE A 73 3.46 0.86 7.05
C ILE A 73 2.22 1.76 6.98
N ALA A 74 1.23 1.54 7.84
CA ALA A 74 0.02 2.36 7.87
C ALA A 74 0.34 3.83 8.14
N GLU A 75 1.22 4.10 9.11
CA GLU A 75 1.65 5.46 9.44
C GLU A 75 2.45 6.09 8.30
N TYR A 76 3.37 5.35 7.68
CA TYR A 76 4.14 5.82 6.54
C TYR A 76 3.24 6.25 5.38
N VAL A 77 2.21 5.46 5.05
CA VAL A 77 1.29 5.80 3.96
C VAL A 77 0.41 7.01 4.30
N ARG A 78 0.04 7.22 5.58
CA ARG A 78 -0.67 8.44 5.99
C ARG A 78 0.18 9.71 5.81
N GLN A 79 1.50 9.61 6.00
CA GLN A 79 2.42 10.75 5.87
C GLN A 79 2.86 11.01 4.43
N ASP A 80 2.71 10.05 3.52
CA ASP A 80 3.07 10.14 2.10
C ASP A 80 2.03 10.93 1.26
N GLY A 81 0.88 11.27 1.86
CA GLY A 81 -0.27 11.95 1.23
C GLY A 81 -0.28 13.47 1.34
#